data_AF-A0AA35REE7-F1
#
_entry.id   AF-A0AA35REE7-F1
#
_cell.length_a   1.000
_cell.length_b   1.000
_cell.length_c   1.000
_cell.angle_alpha   90.00
_cell.angle_beta   90.00
_cell.angle_gamma   90.00
#
_symmetry.space_group_name_H-M   'P 1'
#
loop_
_entity.id
_entity.type
_entity.pdbx_description
1 polymer ?
#
loop_
_entity_poly.entity_id
_entity_poly.type
_entity_poly.pdbx_seq_one_letter_code
_entity_poly.pdbx_strand_id
1 'polypeptide(L)'
;MDSEDMLFMLYTSGTTGKPKGIVHTTGGYMTGTYATSKWIFDLKEDDVYWCTADIGWVTGHSYIIYGPLSNGATTVMYEGSPDYPDRDRFWAIVEKYACTICYTAPTAIRTFMRWGEEYPNRHDMSSLRLLGSVGEPINPEAWVWYWQHIGGGRCPVVDTWWQTETGAVMISPLPGITTLKPGSATQPFPGIDAAILDEQGNEIGPGGGGYLVVRKPWPSMLRGIYGDPERFVQQYWSNYEGIYFTSDGAKLDEESYFWLLGRVDDVINVSAHRISTMEVESALVDNLKVAEAACIGRTHEVKGQAIVAFVTLKDQVAGSDDVIAELKQHVAGKIGSMARPDDIYFAAELPKTRSGKIMRRLLRDVAEGRALGDTTTLADPAVVEMLKEQYGDED
;
A
#
# COMPACT_ATOMS: atom_id res chain seq x y z
N MET A 1 -16.20 -18.98 25.45
CA MET A 1 -16.00 -18.36 24.14
C MET A 1 -15.53 -19.44 23.22
N ASP A 2 -16.33 -19.74 22.20
CA ASP A 2 -15.97 -20.65 21.12
C ASP A 2 -14.91 -20.00 20.21
N SER A 3 -14.14 -20.83 19.50
CA SER A 3 -13.21 -20.37 18.47
C SER A 3 -13.87 -19.53 17.38
N GLU A 4 -15.13 -19.80 17.04
CA GLU A 4 -15.86 -19.10 15.98
C GLU A 4 -16.82 -18.02 16.50
N ASP A 5 -16.78 -17.70 17.80
CA ASP A 5 -17.47 -16.52 18.32
C ASP A 5 -16.87 -15.26 17.69
N MET A 6 -17.75 -14.35 17.23
CA MET A 6 -17.36 -13.06 16.64
C MET A 6 -16.51 -12.27 17.65
N LEU A 7 -15.29 -11.90 17.22
CA LEU A 7 -14.38 -11.10 18.02
C LEU A 7 -14.62 -9.61 17.81
N PHE A 8 -14.63 -9.17 16.54
CA PHE A 8 -14.92 -7.79 16.18
C PHE A 8 -15.46 -7.68 14.76
N MET A 9 -15.98 -6.49 14.45
CA MET A 9 -16.33 -6.06 13.11
C MET A 9 -15.58 -4.77 12.79
N LEU A 10 -14.98 -4.70 11.60
CA LEU A 10 -14.28 -3.51 11.15
C LEU A 10 -14.82 -3.05 9.79
N TYR A 11 -15.29 -1.81 9.74
CA TYR A 11 -15.82 -1.23 8.50
C TYR A 11 -14.70 -0.81 7.56
N THR A 12 -14.76 -1.27 6.31
CA THR A 12 -13.84 -0.86 5.26
C THR A 12 -14.57 -0.15 4.11
N SER A 13 -13.92 0.82 3.50
CA SER A 13 -14.44 1.52 2.31
C SER A 13 -14.33 0.60 1.09
N GLY A 14 -15.47 0.16 0.57
CA GLY A 14 -15.54 -0.60 -0.68
C GLY A 14 -15.57 0.31 -1.91
N THR A 15 -15.17 -0.23 -3.07
CA THR A 15 -15.24 0.44 -4.37
C THR A 15 -16.66 0.86 -4.77
N THR A 16 -17.68 0.21 -4.21
CA THR A 16 -19.11 0.44 -4.48
C THR A 16 -19.79 1.47 -3.57
N GLY A 17 -19.03 2.19 -2.72
CA GLY A 17 -19.52 3.37 -1.98
C GLY A 17 -20.14 3.10 -0.59
N LYS A 18 -20.70 1.91 -0.32
CA LYS A 18 -21.15 1.55 1.05
C LYS A 18 -20.06 0.82 1.84
N PRO A 19 -19.68 1.30 3.04
CA PRO A 19 -18.78 0.59 3.93
C PRO A 19 -19.27 -0.83 4.21
N LYS A 20 -18.35 -1.80 4.25
CA LYS A 20 -18.65 -3.21 4.55
C LYS A 20 -18.05 -3.59 5.90
N GLY A 21 -18.85 -4.18 6.78
CA GLY A 21 -18.40 -4.65 8.09
C GLY A 21 -17.72 -6.00 7.98
N ILE A 22 -16.38 -6.02 7.88
CA ILE A 22 -15.60 -7.25 7.84
C ILE A 22 -15.66 -7.93 9.21
N VAL A 23 -16.02 -9.21 9.25
CA VAL A 23 -16.17 -9.98 10.48
C VAL A 23 -14.96 -10.89 10.69
N HIS A 24 -14.35 -10.80 11.88
CA HIS A 24 -13.33 -11.72 12.36
C HIS A 24 -13.83 -12.48 13.59
N THR A 25 -13.46 -13.76 13.68
CA THR A 25 -13.78 -14.63 14.83
C THR A 25 -12.57 -14.87 15.70
N THR A 26 -12.76 -15.45 16.88
CA THR A 26 -11.79 -15.37 17.97
C THR A 26 -10.56 -16.25 17.79
N GLY A 27 -10.73 -17.56 17.63
CA GLY A 27 -9.62 -18.53 17.72
C GLY A 27 -8.61 -18.37 16.59
N GLY A 28 -9.10 -18.36 15.35
CA GLY A 28 -8.26 -18.25 14.15
C GLY A 28 -7.54 -16.91 14.05
N TYR A 29 -8.24 -15.80 14.33
CA TYR A 29 -7.65 -14.45 14.32
C TYR A 29 -6.55 -14.30 15.37
N MET A 30 -6.80 -14.71 16.61
CA MET A 30 -5.79 -14.63 17.68
C MET A 30 -4.57 -15.52 17.37
N THR A 31 -4.78 -16.70 16.78
CA THR A 31 -3.68 -17.59 16.38
C THR A 31 -2.80 -16.96 15.28
N GLY A 32 -3.42 -16.38 14.25
CA GLY A 32 -2.70 -15.74 13.14
C GLY A 32 -1.94 -14.50 13.57
N THR A 33 -2.57 -13.63 14.37
CA THR A 33 -1.93 -12.41 14.89
C THR A 33 -0.80 -12.73 15.88
N TYR A 34 -0.97 -13.71 16.77
CA TYR A 34 0.10 -14.19 17.64
C TYR A 34 1.32 -14.66 16.83
N ALA A 35 1.12 -15.56 15.88
CA ALA A 35 2.21 -16.18 15.12
C ALA A 35 2.97 -15.17 14.26
N THR A 36 2.24 -14.34 13.52
CA THR A 36 2.83 -13.31 12.65
C THR A 36 3.55 -12.24 13.45
N SER A 37 2.97 -11.76 14.57
CA SER A 37 3.65 -10.81 15.45
C SER A 37 4.97 -11.38 15.97
N LYS A 38 4.94 -12.63 16.44
CA LYS A 38 6.13 -13.28 17.01
C LYS A 38 7.24 -13.45 15.99
N TRP A 39 6.93 -13.95 14.80
CA TRP A 39 7.94 -14.41 13.86
C TRP A 39 8.42 -13.31 12.91
N ILE A 40 7.53 -12.44 12.44
CA ILE A 40 7.89 -11.37 11.49
C ILE A 40 8.66 -10.26 12.19
N PHE A 41 8.26 -9.89 13.40
CA PHE A 41 8.97 -8.88 14.19
C PHE A 41 10.01 -9.50 15.14
N ASP A 42 10.17 -10.84 15.10
CA ASP A 42 11.08 -11.59 15.95
C ASP A 42 10.96 -11.22 17.43
N LEU A 43 9.74 -11.05 17.94
CA LEU A 43 9.47 -10.49 19.27
C LEU A 43 10.19 -11.28 20.38
N LYS A 44 10.89 -10.54 21.24
CA LYS A 44 11.60 -10.96 22.44
C LYS A 44 10.88 -10.44 23.69
N GLU A 45 11.19 -11.02 24.84
CA GLU A 45 10.55 -10.68 26.12
C GLU A 45 10.82 -9.23 26.57
N ASP A 46 11.96 -8.67 26.17
CA ASP A 46 12.44 -7.33 26.52
C ASP A 46 12.19 -6.29 25.42
N ASP A 47 11.46 -6.66 24.35
CA ASP A 47 11.16 -5.71 23.29
C ASP A 47 10.15 -4.63 23.71
N VAL A 48 10.46 -3.41 23.29
CA VAL A 48 9.53 -2.29 23.26
C VAL A 48 9.11 -2.09 21.82
N TYR A 49 7.92 -2.60 21.50
CA TYR A 49 7.34 -2.59 20.17
C TYR A 49 6.51 -1.33 19.94
N TRP A 50 6.75 -0.63 18.83
CA TRP A 50 5.93 0.51 18.46
C TRP A 50 5.38 0.37 17.04
N CYS A 51 4.05 0.21 16.94
CA CYS A 51 3.32 0.41 15.69
C CYS A 51 2.65 1.79 15.70
N THR A 52 2.87 2.56 14.64
CA THR A 52 2.40 3.96 14.55
C THR A 52 1.02 4.09 13.92
N ALA A 53 0.32 2.98 13.68
CA ALA A 53 -1.02 2.99 13.10
C ALA A 53 -2.06 3.51 14.08
N ASP A 54 -3.22 3.90 13.58
CA ASP A 54 -4.38 4.17 14.42
C ASP A 54 -5.18 2.88 14.68
N ILE A 55 -5.79 2.77 15.87
CA ILE A 55 -6.58 1.60 16.28
C ILE A 55 -7.87 1.42 15.47
N GLY A 56 -8.34 2.45 14.76
CA GLY A 56 -9.44 2.38 13.81
C GLY A 56 -9.13 1.58 12.54
N TRP A 57 -7.87 1.18 12.33
CA TRP A 57 -7.47 0.30 11.22
C TRP A 57 -7.14 -1.11 11.70
N VAL A 58 -7.17 -2.08 10.77
CA VAL A 58 -6.83 -3.47 11.08
C VAL A 58 -5.40 -3.61 11.62
N THR A 59 -4.46 -2.77 11.17
CA THR A 59 -3.09 -2.73 11.69
C THR A 59 -3.07 -2.44 13.18
N GLY A 60 -3.89 -1.49 13.67
CA GLY A 60 -3.97 -1.23 15.10
C GLY A 60 -4.62 -2.37 15.89
N HIS A 61 -5.62 -3.04 15.33
CA HIS A 61 -6.20 -4.24 15.94
C HIS A 61 -5.14 -5.34 16.07
N SER A 62 -4.57 -5.79 14.94
CA SER A 62 -3.69 -6.94 14.88
C SER A 62 -2.31 -6.68 15.49
N TYR A 63 -1.78 -5.47 15.31
CA TYR A 63 -0.37 -5.16 15.57
C TYR A 63 -0.13 -4.03 16.56
N ILE A 64 -1.15 -3.39 17.15
CA ILE A 64 -0.95 -2.61 18.40
C ILE A 64 -1.46 -3.42 19.59
N ILE A 65 -2.63 -4.04 19.46
CA ILE A 65 -3.34 -4.72 20.53
C ILE A 65 -3.13 -6.23 20.49
N TYR A 66 -3.80 -6.97 19.61
CA TYR A 66 -3.99 -8.41 19.76
C TYR A 66 -2.69 -9.22 19.65
N GLY A 67 -1.89 -9.00 18.60
CA GLY A 67 -0.68 -9.76 18.34
C GLY A 67 0.45 -9.49 19.36
N PRO A 68 0.86 -8.24 19.60
CA PRO A 68 1.90 -7.94 20.59
C PRO A 68 1.50 -8.32 22.02
N LEU A 69 0.27 -7.98 22.45
CA LEU A 69 -0.17 -8.28 23.83
C LEU A 69 -0.35 -9.78 24.06
N SER A 70 -0.79 -10.55 23.06
CA SER A 70 -0.85 -12.01 23.18
C SER A 70 0.53 -12.67 23.24
N ASN A 71 1.58 -11.98 22.75
CA ASN A 71 2.97 -12.37 22.93
C ASN A 71 3.60 -11.84 24.23
N GLY A 72 2.85 -11.07 25.04
CA GLY A 72 3.37 -10.46 26.26
C GLY A 72 4.34 -9.29 26.03
N ALA A 73 4.39 -8.74 24.82
CA ALA A 73 5.29 -7.64 24.47
C ALA A 73 4.80 -6.30 25.05
N THR A 74 5.74 -5.38 25.27
CA THR A 74 5.41 -3.98 25.60
C THR A 74 5.07 -3.23 24.31
N THR A 75 3.88 -2.64 24.23
CA THR A 75 3.41 -1.88 23.07
C THR A 75 3.31 -0.38 23.37
N VAL A 76 3.81 0.46 22.48
CA VAL A 76 3.67 1.92 22.56
C VAL A 76 2.44 2.34 21.78
N MET A 77 1.51 3.05 22.44
CA MET A 77 0.37 3.70 21.79
C MET A 77 0.59 5.21 21.81
N TYR A 78 0.44 5.85 20.64
CA TYR A 78 0.67 7.27 20.49
C TYR A 78 -0.57 7.97 19.95
N GLU A 79 -1.03 9.01 20.66
CA GLU A 79 -2.24 9.77 20.35
C GLU A 79 -1.99 10.91 19.34
N GLY A 80 -0.77 11.45 19.31
CA GLY A 80 -0.46 12.68 18.58
C GLY A 80 -0.12 12.49 17.10
N SER A 81 0.28 13.58 16.46
CA SER A 81 0.76 13.60 15.08
C SER A 81 2.29 13.44 15.02
N PRO A 82 2.85 13.07 13.84
CA PRO A 82 4.29 12.97 13.65
C PRO A 82 5.06 14.29 13.68
N ASP A 83 4.37 15.43 13.65
CA ASP A 83 4.95 16.78 13.52
C ASP A 83 4.74 17.71 14.73
N TYR A 84 4.17 17.19 15.83
CA TYR A 84 3.89 17.99 17.02
C TYR A 84 4.56 17.44 18.29
N PRO A 85 5.29 18.25 19.08
CA PRO A 85 5.48 19.70 18.94
C PRO A 85 6.51 20.13 17.89
N ASP A 86 7.27 19.18 17.33
CA ASP A 86 8.20 19.39 16.21
C ASP A 86 8.24 18.10 15.35
N ARG A 87 8.85 18.19 14.16
CA ARG A 87 8.97 17.12 13.15
C ARG A 87 9.87 15.95 13.56
N ASP A 88 10.57 16.07 14.68
CA ASP A 88 11.38 15.02 15.28
C ASP A 88 10.59 14.10 16.23
N ARG A 89 9.30 14.37 16.42
CA ARG A 89 8.46 13.75 17.47
C ARG A 89 8.54 12.23 17.51
N PHE A 90 8.48 11.56 16.36
CA PHE A 90 8.52 10.10 16.34
C PHE A 90 9.85 9.56 16.87
N TRP A 91 10.94 10.23 16.56
CA TRP A 91 12.29 9.83 16.95
C TRP A 91 12.53 10.13 18.43
N ALA A 92 12.00 11.25 18.93
CA ALA A 92 11.96 11.54 20.36
C ALA A 92 11.22 10.46 21.17
N ILE A 93 10.17 9.84 20.61
CA ILE A 93 9.45 8.72 21.24
C ILE A 93 10.31 7.46 21.25
N VAL A 94 10.97 7.14 20.13
CA VAL A 94 11.87 5.99 20.04
C VAL A 94 12.99 6.08 21.07
N GLU A 95 13.67 7.23 21.14
CA GLU A 95 14.74 7.48 22.11
C GLU A 95 14.22 7.41 23.55
N LYS A 96 13.11 8.11 23.85
CA LYS A 96 12.56 8.19 25.21
C LYS A 96 12.16 6.84 25.79
N TYR A 97 11.56 5.97 24.98
CA TYR A 97 11.07 4.66 25.43
C TYR A 97 12.02 3.52 25.04
N ALA A 98 13.16 3.83 24.42
CA ALA A 98 14.10 2.86 23.88
C ALA A 98 13.39 1.79 23.01
N CYS A 99 12.51 2.24 22.08
CA CYS A 99 11.80 1.32 21.20
C CYS A 99 12.81 0.43 20.45
N THR A 100 12.56 -0.87 20.43
CA THR A 100 13.40 -1.86 19.76
C THR A 100 12.87 -2.19 18.37
N ILE A 101 11.56 -2.03 18.16
CA ILE A 101 10.88 -2.25 16.88
C ILE A 101 10.03 -1.03 16.54
N CYS A 102 10.15 -0.55 15.30
CA CYS A 102 9.30 0.51 14.75
C CYS A 102 8.57 0.01 13.51
N TYR A 103 7.23 0.05 13.52
CA TYR A 103 6.37 -0.41 12.45
C TYR A 103 5.45 0.73 11.97
N THR A 104 5.69 1.23 10.76
CA THR A 104 5.03 2.43 10.25
C THR A 104 4.62 2.29 8.78
N ALA A 105 3.89 3.28 8.27
CA ALA A 105 3.41 3.29 6.89
C ALA A 105 4.42 3.98 5.95
N PRO A 106 4.52 3.56 4.67
CA PRO A 106 5.33 4.24 3.66
C PRO A 106 5.02 5.74 3.52
N THR A 107 3.76 6.14 3.68
CA THR A 107 3.35 7.55 3.68
C THR A 107 4.06 8.37 4.76
N ALA A 108 4.24 7.82 5.96
CA ALA A 108 5.00 8.48 7.02
C ALA A 108 6.49 8.54 6.66
N ILE A 109 7.06 7.43 6.16
CA ILE A 109 8.46 7.36 5.73
C ILE A 109 8.77 8.43 4.67
N ARG A 110 7.94 8.56 3.63
CA ARG A 110 8.09 9.58 2.59
C ARG A 110 7.99 11.00 3.16
N THR A 111 7.12 11.21 4.15
CA THR A 111 7.00 12.50 4.85
C THR A 111 8.29 12.85 5.59
N PHE A 112 8.87 11.90 6.32
CA PHE A 112 10.15 12.11 7.03
C PHE A 112 11.32 12.34 6.07
N MET A 113 11.38 11.57 4.99
CA MET A 113 12.37 11.76 3.92
C MET A 113 12.27 13.18 3.32
N ARG A 114 11.05 13.69 3.11
CA ARG A 114 10.82 15.06 2.63
C ARG A 114 11.22 16.13 3.65
N TRP A 115 10.99 15.88 4.95
CA TRP A 115 11.37 16.83 5.99
C TRP A 115 12.88 16.93 6.17
N GLY A 116 13.60 15.83 5.96
CA GLY A 116 15.05 15.78 5.99
C GLY A 116 15.60 14.93 7.13
N GLU A 117 16.80 14.41 6.94
CA GLU A 117 17.49 13.54 7.89
C GLU A 117 17.93 14.25 9.18
N GLU A 118 17.94 15.59 9.20
CA GLU A 118 18.34 16.36 10.37
C GLU A 118 17.42 16.20 11.58
N TYR A 119 16.18 15.74 11.41
CA TYR A 119 15.25 15.47 12.51
C TYR A 119 15.56 14.11 13.18
N PRO A 120 15.61 12.98 12.46
CA PRO A 120 16.02 11.71 13.07
C PRO A 120 17.46 11.75 13.61
N ASN A 121 18.38 12.46 12.96
CA ASN A 121 19.79 12.55 13.40
C ASN A 121 19.99 13.27 14.76
N ARG A 122 18.94 13.86 15.35
CA ARG A 122 18.99 14.48 16.69
C ARG A 122 18.81 13.49 17.84
N HIS A 123 18.39 12.26 17.55
CA HIS A 123 17.98 11.28 18.55
C HIS A 123 18.85 10.04 18.51
N ASP A 124 19.07 9.43 19.68
CA ASP A 124 19.67 8.10 19.76
C ASP A 124 18.65 7.02 19.37
N MET A 125 18.88 6.43 18.19
CA MET A 125 18.07 5.37 17.61
C MET A 125 18.73 3.99 17.77
N SER A 126 19.77 3.87 18.62
CA SER A 126 20.56 2.65 18.77
C SER A 126 19.80 1.45 19.34
N SER A 127 18.71 1.70 20.09
CA SER A 127 17.82 0.66 20.62
C SER A 127 17.09 -0.12 19.54
N LEU A 128 16.86 0.50 18.36
CA LEU A 128 16.19 -0.18 17.26
C LEU A 128 17.03 -1.35 16.76
N ARG A 129 16.34 -2.48 16.58
CA ARG A 129 16.87 -3.71 15.99
C ARG A 129 16.10 -4.16 14.76
N LEU A 130 14.87 -3.69 14.54
CA LEU A 130 14.03 -4.06 13.41
C LEU A 130 13.07 -2.92 13.04
N LEU A 131 12.88 -2.75 11.74
CA LEU A 131 11.93 -1.81 11.17
C LEU A 131 10.86 -2.56 10.37
N GLY A 132 9.67 -2.00 10.23
CA GLY A 132 8.64 -2.57 9.38
C GLY A 132 7.83 -1.52 8.62
N SER A 133 7.34 -1.95 7.46
CA SER A 133 6.52 -1.18 6.52
C SER A 133 5.17 -1.86 6.29
N VAL A 134 4.08 -1.08 6.24
CA VAL A 134 2.72 -1.61 6.06
C VAL A 134 1.76 -0.67 5.35
N GLY A 135 0.79 -1.29 4.66
CA GLY A 135 -0.46 -0.66 4.24
C GLY A 135 -0.45 -0.18 2.79
N GLU A 136 0.73 0.07 2.23
CA GLU A 136 0.94 0.49 0.85
C GLU A 136 2.25 -0.10 0.32
N PRO A 137 2.43 -0.22 -0.99
CA PRO A 137 3.74 -0.49 -1.57
C PRO A 137 4.75 0.59 -1.17
N ILE A 138 5.94 0.15 -0.74
CA ILE A 138 7.08 1.02 -0.47
C ILE A 138 8.02 1.03 -1.67
N ASN A 139 8.30 2.22 -2.22
CA ASN A 139 9.24 2.31 -3.33
C ASN A 139 10.69 2.08 -2.83
N PRO A 140 11.60 1.56 -3.69
CA PRO A 140 12.96 1.23 -3.29
C PRO A 140 13.74 2.37 -2.62
N GLU A 141 13.55 3.62 -3.08
CA GLU A 141 14.21 4.80 -2.51
C GLU A 141 13.78 5.05 -1.06
N ALA A 142 12.47 5.07 -0.77
CA ALA A 142 11.97 5.25 0.59
C ALA A 142 12.37 4.08 1.50
N TRP A 143 12.39 2.85 0.97
CA TRP A 143 12.85 1.68 1.71
C TRP A 143 14.32 1.83 2.13
N VAL A 144 15.19 2.21 1.18
CA VAL A 144 16.63 2.40 1.44
C VAL A 144 16.85 3.56 2.41
N TRP A 145 16.13 4.67 2.25
CA TRP A 145 16.18 5.79 3.17
C TRP A 145 15.81 5.37 4.60
N TYR A 146 14.72 4.60 4.76
CA TYR A 146 14.27 4.11 6.07
C TYR A 146 15.30 3.19 6.72
N TRP A 147 15.87 2.28 5.94
CA TRP A 147 16.93 1.38 6.36
C TRP A 147 18.19 2.13 6.82
N GLN A 148 18.62 3.14 6.05
CA GLN A 148 19.84 3.90 6.31
C GLN A 148 19.69 4.89 7.46
N HIS A 149 18.71 5.78 7.39
CA HIS A 149 18.62 6.94 8.29
C HIS A 149 17.87 6.64 9.59
N ILE A 150 16.96 5.66 9.58
CA ILE A 150 16.27 5.25 10.81
C ILE A 150 16.90 3.98 11.38
N GLY A 151 17.22 3.01 10.53
CA GLY A 151 17.81 1.73 10.93
C GLY A 151 19.34 1.78 11.13
N GLY A 152 20.00 2.88 10.77
CA GLY A 152 21.46 3.03 10.81
C GLY A 152 22.20 2.03 9.91
N GLY A 153 21.54 1.48 8.89
CA GLY A 153 22.05 0.38 8.09
C GLY A 153 22.13 -0.98 8.82
N ARG A 154 21.64 -1.08 10.05
CA ARG A 154 21.73 -2.28 10.90
C ARG A 154 20.43 -3.06 11.00
N CYS A 155 19.29 -2.37 10.97
CA CYS A 155 17.97 -2.96 11.22
C CYS A 155 17.39 -3.54 9.93
N PRO A 156 17.00 -4.82 9.84
CA PRO A 156 16.20 -5.31 8.73
C PRO A 156 14.86 -4.54 8.64
N VAL A 157 14.39 -4.32 7.41
CA VAL A 157 13.06 -3.71 7.15
C VAL A 157 12.12 -4.80 6.64
N VAL A 158 11.15 -5.18 7.47
CA VAL A 158 10.11 -6.15 7.08
C VAL A 158 8.97 -5.43 6.36
N ASP A 159 8.89 -5.61 5.04
CA ASP A 159 7.74 -5.12 4.27
C ASP A 159 6.60 -6.14 4.34
N THR A 160 5.43 -5.71 4.79
CA THR A 160 4.32 -6.61 5.16
C THR A 160 3.11 -6.36 4.27
N TRP A 161 2.80 -7.32 3.41
CA TRP A 161 1.56 -7.29 2.62
C TRP A 161 0.46 -8.13 3.25
N TRP A 162 -0.71 -7.52 3.39
CA TRP A 162 -1.95 -8.10 3.92
C TRP A 162 -3.11 -7.11 3.82
N GLN A 163 -4.31 -7.52 4.24
CA GLN A 163 -5.54 -6.74 4.11
C GLN A 163 -6.38 -6.83 5.38
N THR A 164 -7.42 -6.00 5.48
CA THR A 164 -8.38 -6.11 6.59
C THR A 164 -9.03 -7.50 6.63
N GLU A 165 -9.31 -8.04 5.46
CA GLU A 165 -9.90 -9.35 5.25
C GLU A 165 -9.00 -10.53 5.61
N THR A 166 -7.68 -10.36 5.57
CA THR A 166 -6.75 -11.44 5.88
C THR A 166 -6.48 -11.56 7.38
N GLY A 167 -6.79 -10.51 8.15
CA GLY A 167 -6.68 -10.45 9.61
C GLY A 167 -5.25 -10.36 10.14
N ALA A 168 -4.30 -11.02 9.49
CA ALA A 168 -2.87 -10.99 9.80
C ALA A 168 -2.04 -10.90 8.51
N VAL A 169 -0.73 -10.65 8.68
CA VAL A 169 0.26 -10.55 7.61
C VAL A 169 0.33 -11.85 6.80
N MET A 170 0.32 -11.73 5.47
CA MET A 170 0.26 -12.87 4.55
C MET A 170 1.57 -13.11 3.82
N ILE A 171 2.25 -12.04 3.40
CA ILE A 171 3.53 -12.10 2.67
C ILE A 171 4.47 -11.10 3.33
N SER A 172 5.61 -11.58 3.80
CA SER A 172 6.60 -10.74 4.49
C SER A 172 7.93 -11.50 4.64
N PRO A 173 9.07 -10.82 4.68
CA PRO A 173 10.33 -11.45 5.06
C PRO A 173 10.29 -11.90 6.52
N LEU A 174 10.99 -13.00 6.80
CA LEU A 174 11.30 -13.41 8.16
C LEU A 174 12.74 -12.99 8.49
N PRO A 175 12.94 -12.14 9.53
CA PRO A 175 14.27 -11.66 9.88
C PRO A 175 15.18 -12.83 10.25
N GLY A 176 16.44 -12.75 9.82
CA GLY A 176 17.46 -13.78 10.07
C GLY A 176 17.49 -14.94 9.07
N ILE A 177 16.48 -15.08 8.19
CA ILE A 177 16.48 -16.13 7.14
C ILE A 177 16.17 -15.63 5.73
N THR A 178 15.50 -14.48 5.59
CA THR A 178 15.15 -13.91 4.28
C THR A 178 16.12 -12.81 3.88
N THR A 179 16.72 -12.90 2.69
CA THR A 179 17.47 -11.80 2.08
C THR A 179 16.52 -10.72 1.59
N LEU A 180 16.67 -9.47 2.00
CA LEU A 180 15.72 -8.41 1.67
C LEU A 180 16.00 -7.81 0.29
N LYS A 181 14.94 -7.50 -0.46
CA LYS A 181 15.00 -6.68 -1.68
C LYS A 181 14.16 -5.43 -1.47
N PRO A 182 14.72 -4.22 -1.62
CA PRO A 182 13.97 -2.98 -1.41
C PRO A 182 12.68 -2.93 -2.26
N GLY A 183 11.54 -2.83 -1.60
CA GLY A 183 10.21 -2.78 -2.24
C GLY A 183 9.53 -4.13 -2.52
N SER A 184 10.14 -5.25 -2.12
CA SER A 184 9.50 -6.57 -2.18
C SER A 184 9.02 -7.03 -0.80
N ALA A 185 7.82 -7.60 -0.74
CA ALA A 185 7.31 -8.31 0.44
C ALA A 185 7.91 -9.72 0.60
N THR A 186 8.73 -10.16 -0.36
CA THR A 186 9.48 -11.42 -0.36
C THR A 186 8.61 -12.68 -0.53
N GLN A 187 8.42 -13.49 0.49
CA GLN A 187 7.76 -14.80 0.39
C GLN A 187 6.51 -14.87 1.28
N PRO A 188 5.56 -15.77 0.96
CA PRO A 188 4.40 -16.02 1.82
C PRO A 188 4.83 -16.48 3.21
N PHE A 189 4.12 -16.01 4.23
CA PHE A 189 4.30 -16.46 5.61
C PHE A 189 4.02 -17.97 5.71
N PRO A 190 4.70 -18.74 6.58
CA PRO A 190 4.45 -20.18 6.73
C PRO A 190 2.96 -20.51 6.94
N GLY A 191 2.44 -21.41 6.11
CA GLY A 191 1.02 -21.80 6.11
C GLY A 191 0.14 -21.00 5.14
N ILE A 192 0.66 -19.93 4.52
CA ILE A 192 -0.05 -19.17 3.48
C ILE A 192 0.27 -19.74 2.10
N ASP A 193 -0.77 -20.15 1.37
CA ASP A 193 -0.68 -20.67 0.00
C ASP A 193 -1.03 -19.56 -1.01
N ALA A 194 -0.14 -18.56 -1.11
CA ALA A 194 -0.28 -17.43 -2.04
C ALA A 194 0.27 -17.81 -3.43
N ALA A 195 -0.44 -17.40 -4.48
CA ALA A 195 -0.05 -17.63 -5.87
C ALA A 195 -0.40 -16.42 -6.74
N ILE A 196 0.16 -16.39 -7.95
CA ILE A 196 -0.20 -15.42 -8.98
C ILE A 196 -0.92 -16.16 -10.10
N LEU A 197 -2.13 -15.72 -10.46
CA LEU A 197 -2.90 -16.29 -11.57
C LEU A 197 -3.06 -15.29 -12.71
N ASP A 198 -3.22 -15.79 -13.93
CA ASP A 198 -3.74 -15.00 -15.05
C ASP A 198 -5.28 -14.86 -14.98
N GLU A 199 -5.89 -14.17 -15.95
CA GLU A 199 -7.34 -13.99 -16.03
C GLU A 199 -8.12 -15.31 -16.18
N GLN A 200 -7.48 -16.35 -16.73
CA GLN A 200 -8.08 -17.66 -16.96
C GLN A 200 -7.89 -18.61 -15.76
N GLY A 201 -7.16 -18.18 -14.72
CA GLY A 201 -6.89 -18.97 -13.52
C GLY A 201 -5.67 -19.88 -13.63
N ASN A 202 -4.83 -19.72 -14.66
CA ASN A 202 -3.58 -20.46 -14.76
C ASN A 202 -2.51 -19.80 -13.89
N GLU A 203 -1.69 -20.62 -13.25
CA GLU A 203 -0.61 -20.15 -12.39
C GLU A 203 0.53 -19.54 -13.19
N ILE A 204 0.96 -18.36 -12.77
CA ILE A 204 2.08 -17.62 -13.35
C ILE A 204 3.34 -17.91 -12.53
N GLY A 205 4.38 -18.38 -13.21
CA GLY A 205 5.68 -18.68 -12.61
C GLY A 205 6.61 -17.46 -12.42
N PRO A 206 7.86 -17.72 -12.02
CA PRO A 206 8.90 -16.70 -11.88
C PRO A 206 9.05 -15.82 -13.14
N GLY A 207 9.27 -14.52 -12.92
CA GLY A 207 9.40 -13.50 -13.97
C GLY A 207 8.07 -12.91 -14.45
N GLY A 208 6.93 -13.57 -14.18
CA GLY A 208 5.60 -13.15 -14.61
C GLY A 208 4.81 -12.38 -13.56
N GLY A 209 3.75 -11.70 -13.99
CA GLY A 209 2.85 -10.95 -13.12
C GLY A 209 1.37 -11.10 -13.49
N GLY A 210 0.51 -10.98 -12.49
CA GLY A 210 -0.92 -11.25 -12.60
C GLY A 210 -1.65 -10.95 -11.29
N TYR A 211 -2.68 -11.73 -11.00
CA TYR A 211 -3.56 -11.57 -9.86
C TYR A 211 -3.05 -12.33 -8.64
N LEU A 212 -2.85 -11.62 -7.53
CA LEU A 212 -2.51 -12.25 -6.27
C LEU A 212 -3.75 -12.95 -5.70
N VAL A 213 -3.62 -14.23 -5.41
CA VAL A 213 -4.67 -15.06 -4.82
C VAL A 213 -4.15 -15.85 -3.64
N VAL A 214 -5.08 -16.36 -2.81
CA VAL A 214 -4.75 -17.35 -1.77
C VAL A 214 -5.60 -18.60 -2.00
N ARG A 215 -4.93 -19.73 -2.25
CA ARG A 215 -5.57 -20.97 -2.72
C ARG A 215 -6.20 -21.80 -1.61
N LYS A 216 -5.76 -21.62 -0.36
CA LYS A 216 -6.23 -22.37 0.80
C LYS A 216 -6.65 -21.43 1.92
N PRO A 217 -7.67 -21.80 2.71
CA PRO A 217 -8.02 -21.09 3.94
C PRO A 217 -6.83 -20.93 4.88
N TRP A 218 -6.78 -19.81 5.60
CA TRP A 218 -5.81 -19.54 6.66
C TRP A 218 -6.52 -19.18 7.97
N PRO A 219 -5.86 -19.31 9.14
CA PRO A 219 -6.55 -19.18 10.43
C PRO A 219 -7.29 -17.85 10.62
N SER A 220 -6.63 -16.73 10.33
CA SER A 220 -7.15 -15.37 10.57
C SER A 220 -8.03 -14.81 9.45
N MET A 221 -8.45 -15.63 8.49
CA MET A 221 -9.31 -15.16 7.40
C MET A 221 -10.65 -14.64 7.92
N LEU A 222 -11.17 -13.58 7.30
CA LEU A 222 -12.53 -13.10 7.55
C LEU A 222 -13.57 -14.23 7.46
N ARG A 223 -14.65 -14.11 8.23
CA ARG A 223 -15.79 -15.05 8.20
C ARG A 223 -16.99 -14.55 7.43
N GLY A 224 -16.91 -13.34 6.88
CA GLY A 224 -17.94 -12.77 6.04
C GLY A 224 -18.01 -11.25 6.10
N ILE A 225 -19.02 -10.71 5.43
CA ILE A 225 -19.45 -9.32 5.58
C ILE A 225 -20.74 -9.31 6.40
N TYR A 226 -20.76 -8.53 7.47
CA TYR A 226 -21.89 -8.48 8.39
C TYR A 226 -23.17 -8.05 7.68
N GLY A 227 -24.20 -8.90 7.74
CA GLY A 227 -25.49 -8.66 7.10
C GLY A 227 -25.48 -8.74 5.56
N ASP A 228 -24.38 -9.17 4.93
CA ASP A 228 -24.24 -9.17 3.46
C ASP A 228 -23.45 -10.40 2.94
N PRO A 229 -24.01 -11.62 3.04
CA PRO A 229 -23.36 -12.84 2.61
C PRO A 229 -23.17 -12.94 1.08
N GLU A 230 -24.06 -12.32 0.31
CA GLU A 230 -23.97 -12.32 -1.16
C GLU A 230 -22.75 -11.53 -1.63
N ARG A 231 -22.52 -10.33 -1.07
CA ARG A 231 -21.33 -9.54 -1.39
C ARG A 231 -20.05 -10.25 -0.97
N PHE A 232 -20.06 -11.02 0.12
CA PHE A 232 -18.91 -11.84 0.52
C PHE A 232 -18.54 -12.86 -0.57
N VAL A 233 -19.52 -13.60 -1.10
CA VAL A 233 -19.31 -14.55 -2.20
C VAL A 233 -18.85 -13.84 -3.48
N GLN A 234 -19.55 -12.77 -3.86
CA GLN A 234 -19.25 -12.00 -5.07
C GLN A 234 -17.83 -11.42 -5.06
N GLN A 235 -17.43 -10.84 -3.94
CA GLN A 235 -16.19 -10.07 -3.88
C GLN A 235 -14.93 -10.94 -3.77
N TYR A 236 -14.99 -12.05 -3.06
CA TYR A 236 -13.79 -12.82 -2.72
C TYR A 236 -13.70 -14.18 -3.39
N TRP A 237 -14.81 -14.72 -3.91
CA TRP A 237 -14.90 -16.12 -4.33
C TRP A 237 -15.45 -16.31 -5.75
N SER A 238 -15.83 -15.23 -6.44
CA SER A 238 -16.47 -15.32 -7.77
C SER A 238 -15.50 -15.20 -8.95
N ASN A 239 -14.28 -14.69 -8.73
CA ASN A 239 -13.26 -14.63 -9.77
C ASN A 239 -12.68 -16.01 -10.11
N TYR A 240 -12.45 -16.83 -9.07
CA TYR A 240 -11.87 -18.15 -9.19
C TYR A 240 -12.56 -19.10 -8.20
N GLU A 241 -13.07 -20.23 -8.69
CA GLU A 241 -13.81 -21.18 -7.85
C GLU A 241 -12.91 -21.72 -6.72
N GLY A 242 -13.37 -21.57 -5.47
CA GLY A 242 -12.67 -22.07 -4.29
C GLY A 242 -11.38 -21.33 -3.92
N ILE A 243 -11.03 -20.24 -4.61
CA ILE A 243 -9.79 -19.49 -4.41
C ILE A 243 -10.14 -18.07 -3.95
N TYR A 244 -9.49 -17.61 -2.88
CA TYR A 244 -9.68 -16.25 -2.37
C TYR A 244 -8.99 -15.25 -3.29
N PHE A 245 -9.75 -14.35 -3.90
CA PHE A 245 -9.23 -13.26 -4.71
C PHE A 245 -8.96 -12.02 -3.85
N THR A 246 -7.70 -11.59 -3.81
CA THR A 246 -7.27 -10.44 -2.99
C THR A 246 -7.62 -9.10 -3.63
N SER A 247 -7.88 -9.11 -4.95
CA SER A 247 -7.98 -7.91 -5.79
C SER A 247 -6.72 -7.04 -5.80
N ASP A 248 -5.55 -7.61 -5.48
CA ASP A 248 -4.23 -7.02 -5.71
C ASP A 248 -3.52 -7.68 -6.88
N GLY A 249 -2.74 -6.89 -7.62
CA GLY A 249 -1.80 -7.38 -8.61
C GLY A 249 -0.44 -7.63 -7.97
N ALA A 250 0.24 -8.67 -8.43
CA ALA A 250 1.61 -8.96 -8.01
C ALA A 250 2.46 -9.46 -9.18
N LYS A 251 3.78 -9.44 -8.99
CA LYS A 251 4.77 -10.07 -9.85
C LYS A 251 5.67 -10.98 -9.01
N LEU A 252 6.04 -12.13 -9.58
CA LEU A 252 7.14 -12.94 -9.08
C LEU A 252 8.40 -12.56 -9.85
N ASP A 253 9.50 -12.30 -9.15
CA ASP A 253 10.80 -12.27 -9.83
C ASP A 253 11.39 -13.68 -10.01
N GLU A 254 12.55 -13.76 -10.64
CA GLU A 254 13.24 -15.02 -10.94
C GLU A 254 13.59 -15.83 -9.68
N GLU A 255 13.69 -15.18 -8.51
CA GLU A 255 13.96 -15.82 -7.22
C GLU A 255 12.66 -16.06 -6.42
N SER A 256 11.50 -15.92 -7.08
CA SER A 256 10.16 -16.09 -6.51
C SER A 256 9.82 -15.11 -5.37
N TYR A 257 10.40 -13.90 -5.41
CA TYR A 257 9.98 -12.84 -4.51
C TYR A 257 8.72 -12.17 -5.05
N PHE A 258 7.76 -11.93 -4.18
CA PHE A 258 6.52 -11.21 -4.47
C PHE A 258 6.77 -9.70 -4.45
N TRP A 259 6.40 -9.07 -5.57
CA TRP A 259 6.39 -7.62 -5.75
C TRP A 259 4.95 -7.17 -5.93
N LEU A 260 4.46 -6.34 -5.02
CA LEU A 260 3.07 -5.93 -5.01
C LEU A 260 2.90 -4.74 -5.95
N LEU A 261 2.01 -4.89 -6.93
CA LEU A 261 1.73 -3.87 -7.94
C LEU A 261 0.59 -2.93 -7.54
N GLY A 262 -0.01 -3.15 -6.37
CA GLY A 262 -1.18 -2.43 -5.88
C GLY A 262 -2.50 -3.08 -6.30
N ARG A 263 -3.61 -2.37 -6.11
CA ARG A 263 -4.95 -2.85 -6.43
C ARG A 263 -5.05 -3.16 -7.91
N VAL A 264 -5.74 -4.24 -8.28
CA VAL A 264 -6.03 -4.58 -9.69
C VAL A 264 -6.69 -3.43 -10.42
N ASP A 265 -7.61 -2.73 -9.76
CA ASP A 265 -8.29 -1.56 -10.32
C ASP A 265 -7.29 -0.44 -10.64
N ASP A 266 -6.13 -0.41 -9.97
CA ASP A 266 -5.02 0.53 -10.12
C ASP A 266 -3.84 -0.05 -10.93
N VAL A 267 -4.00 -1.21 -11.60
CA VAL A 267 -3.03 -1.77 -12.55
C VAL A 267 -3.52 -1.51 -13.98
N ILE A 268 -2.64 -1.01 -14.84
CA ILE A 268 -2.92 -0.68 -16.24
C ILE A 268 -2.36 -1.80 -17.12
N ASN A 269 -3.18 -2.35 -18.02
CA ASN A 269 -2.76 -3.34 -19.01
C ASN A 269 -2.53 -2.67 -20.38
N VAL A 270 -1.26 -2.40 -20.69
CA VAL A 270 -0.84 -1.76 -21.96
C VAL A 270 -0.20 -2.81 -22.86
N SER A 271 -0.91 -3.21 -23.92
CA SER A 271 -0.43 -4.20 -24.90
C SER A 271 0.10 -5.48 -24.22
N ALA A 272 -0.70 -6.07 -23.33
CA ALA A 272 -0.39 -7.25 -22.51
C ALA A 272 0.70 -7.07 -21.43
N HIS A 273 1.19 -5.84 -21.21
CA HIS A 273 2.07 -5.53 -20.09
C HIS A 273 1.26 -4.98 -18.93
N ARG A 274 1.34 -5.64 -17.78
CA ARG A 274 0.72 -5.17 -16.53
C ARG A 274 1.65 -4.18 -15.85
N ILE A 275 1.24 -2.93 -15.80
CA ILE A 275 2.02 -1.81 -15.31
C ILE A 275 1.29 -1.23 -14.10
N SER A 276 1.98 -1.19 -12.96
CA SER A 276 1.42 -0.54 -11.77
C SER A 276 1.33 0.97 -12.01
N THR A 277 0.19 1.58 -11.68
CA THR A 277 0.10 3.05 -11.62
C THR A 277 1.19 3.63 -10.72
N MET A 278 1.51 2.97 -9.60
CA MET A 278 2.52 3.45 -8.65
C MET A 278 3.93 3.44 -9.22
N GLU A 279 4.25 2.49 -10.10
CA GLU A 279 5.57 2.43 -10.75
C GLU A 279 5.77 3.64 -11.66
N VAL A 280 4.75 3.95 -12.47
CA VAL A 280 4.72 5.13 -13.35
C VAL A 280 4.71 6.42 -12.54
N GLU A 281 3.88 6.51 -11.51
CA GLU A 281 3.82 7.66 -10.60
C GLU A 281 5.18 7.92 -9.92
N SER A 282 5.85 6.86 -9.46
CA SER A 282 7.18 6.97 -8.84
C SER A 282 8.22 7.46 -9.84
N ALA A 283 8.19 6.96 -11.08
CA ALA A 283 9.08 7.43 -12.13
C ALA A 283 8.82 8.91 -12.48
N LEU A 284 7.56 9.37 -12.47
CA LEU A 284 7.22 10.78 -12.68
C LEU A 284 7.72 11.66 -11.53
N VAL A 285 7.48 11.27 -10.28
CA VAL A 285 7.87 12.03 -9.08
C VAL A 285 9.39 12.12 -8.90
N ASP A 286 10.14 11.15 -9.44
CA ASP A 286 11.61 11.19 -9.50
C ASP A 286 12.14 12.35 -10.38
N ASN A 287 11.33 12.92 -11.28
CA ASN A 287 11.72 14.13 -12.02
C ASN A 287 11.63 15.38 -11.14
N LEU A 288 12.69 16.21 -11.14
CA LEU A 288 12.80 17.41 -10.30
C LEU A 288 11.67 18.43 -10.46
N LYS A 289 10.96 18.43 -11.60
CA LYS A 289 9.85 19.34 -11.90
C LYS A 289 8.51 18.91 -11.31
N VAL A 290 8.36 17.62 -10.97
CA VAL A 290 7.09 17.04 -10.50
C VAL A 290 7.02 17.13 -8.98
N ALA A 291 5.88 17.59 -8.47
CA ALA A 291 5.56 17.60 -7.04
C ALA A 291 4.77 16.35 -6.66
N GLU A 292 3.73 16.01 -7.44
CA GLU A 292 2.89 14.83 -7.24
C GLU A 292 2.42 14.31 -8.60
N ALA A 293 2.13 13.01 -8.69
CA ALA A 293 1.56 12.39 -9.87
C ALA A 293 0.52 11.35 -9.47
N ALA A 294 -0.50 11.21 -10.31
CA ALA A 294 -1.47 10.11 -10.25
C ALA A 294 -1.71 9.55 -11.64
N CYS A 295 -1.58 8.24 -11.80
CA CYS A 295 -1.80 7.58 -13.08
C CYS A 295 -3.10 6.79 -13.06
N ILE A 296 -3.77 6.75 -14.21
CA ILE A 296 -4.94 5.92 -14.46
C ILE A 296 -4.82 5.25 -15.83
N GLY A 297 -5.49 4.11 -15.99
CA GLY A 297 -5.68 3.47 -17.29
C GLY A 297 -6.94 4.03 -17.95
N ARG A 298 -6.80 4.54 -19.17
CA ARG A 298 -7.92 4.88 -20.07
C ARG A 298 -8.06 3.80 -21.13
N THR A 299 -9.30 3.48 -21.52
CA THR A 299 -9.56 2.55 -22.64
C THR A 299 -8.86 3.03 -23.92
N HIS A 300 -8.24 2.12 -24.67
CA HIS A 300 -7.56 2.44 -25.93
C HIS A 300 -7.74 1.30 -26.95
N GLU A 301 -8.18 1.63 -28.17
CA GLU A 301 -8.57 0.65 -29.19
C GLU A 301 -7.45 -0.36 -29.56
N VAL A 302 -6.22 0.14 -29.72
CA VAL A 302 -5.08 -0.71 -30.11
C VAL A 302 -4.37 -1.37 -28.92
N LYS A 303 -4.16 -0.64 -27.83
CA LYS A 303 -3.34 -1.10 -26.69
C LYS A 303 -4.13 -1.85 -25.62
N GLY A 304 -5.45 -1.88 -25.71
CA GLY A 304 -6.35 -2.26 -24.62
C GLY A 304 -6.52 -1.09 -23.64
N GLN A 305 -5.44 -0.70 -22.96
CA GLN A 305 -5.40 0.52 -22.14
C GLN A 305 -4.21 1.40 -22.50
N ALA A 306 -4.40 2.71 -22.35
CA ALA A 306 -3.39 3.75 -22.42
C ALA A 306 -3.15 4.32 -21.03
N ILE A 307 -1.90 4.74 -20.77
CA ILE A 307 -1.53 5.36 -19.50
C ILE A 307 -1.81 6.86 -19.59
N VAL A 308 -2.64 7.36 -18.68
CA VAL A 308 -2.89 8.79 -18.50
C VAL A 308 -2.31 9.20 -17.16
N ALA A 309 -1.50 10.25 -17.13
CA ALA A 309 -0.92 10.78 -15.90
C ALA A 309 -1.46 12.19 -15.60
N PHE A 310 -1.95 12.40 -14.39
CA PHE A 310 -2.26 13.72 -13.85
C PHE A 310 -1.07 14.15 -13.00
N VAL A 311 -0.47 15.28 -13.34
CA VAL A 311 0.81 15.74 -12.76
C VAL A 311 0.62 17.13 -12.17
N THR A 312 0.99 17.26 -10.90
CA THR A 312 1.16 18.57 -10.25
C THR A 312 2.64 18.93 -10.31
N LEU A 313 2.94 20.06 -10.94
CA LEU A 313 4.29 20.61 -11.04
C LEU A 313 4.63 21.41 -9.78
N LYS A 314 5.93 21.58 -9.49
CA LYS A 314 6.37 22.49 -8.42
C LYS A 314 6.13 23.94 -8.81
N ASP A 315 5.86 24.82 -7.84
CA ASP A 315 5.42 26.23 -8.01
C ASP A 315 6.23 27.08 -9.02
N GLN A 316 7.49 26.72 -9.28
CA GLN A 316 8.39 27.45 -10.18
C GLN A 316 8.44 26.89 -11.62
N VAL A 317 7.66 25.85 -11.92
CA VAL A 317 7.66 25.18 -13.22
C VAL A 317 6.31 25.38 -13.89
N ALA A 318 6.31 26.08 -15.02
CA ALA A 318 5.13 26.17 -15.89
C ALA A 318 5.00 24.90 -16.74
N GLY A 319 3.76 24.41 -16.90
CA GLY A 319 3.45 23.33 -17.83
C GLY A 319 3.64 23.77 -19.28
N SER A 320 4.25 22.92 -20.09
CA SER A 320 4.39 23.10 -21.55
C SER A 320 4.50 21.74 -22.24
N ASP A 321 4.32 21.72 -23.57
CA ASP A 321 4.50 20.50 -24.38
C ASP A 321 5.91 19.93 -24.26
N ASP A 322 6.93 20.78 -24.11
CA ASP A 322 8.31 20.36 -23.86
C ASP A 322 8.43 19.62 -22.52
N VAL A 323 7.75 20.10 -21.47
CA VAL A 323 7.72 19.42 -20.17
C VAL A 323 6.98 18.09 -20.28
N ILE A 324 5.88 18.02 -21.04
CA ILE A 324 5.17 16.75 -21.29
C ILE A 324 6.09 15.76 -21.99
N ALA A 325 6.78 16.18 -23.05
CA ALA A 325 7.71 15.33 -23.81
C ALA A 325 8.86 14.81 -22.92
N GLU A 326 9.44 15.70 -22.10
CA GLU A 326 10.46 15.34 -21.12
C GLU A 326 9.97 14.28 -20.14
N LEU A 327 8.81 14.49 -19.51
CA LEU A 327 8.25 13.56 -18.53
C LEU A 327 7.92 12.19 -19.15
N LYS A 328 7.34 12.17 -20.35
CA LYS A 328 7.10 10.93 -21.10
C LYS A 328 8.41 10.18 -21.36
N GLN A 329 9.46 10.88 -21.78
CA GLN A 329 10.76 10.28 -22.04
C GLN A 329 11.44 9.78 -20.74
N HIS A 330 11.30 10.54 -19.65
CA HIS A 330 11.84 10.18 -18.34
C HIS A 330 11.27 8.84 -17.84
N VAL A 331 9.94 8.68 -17.89
CA VAL A 331 9.29 7.41 -17.54
C VAL A 331 9.74 6.27 -18.47
N ALA A 332 9.80 6.52 -19.78
CA ALA A 332 10.25 5.53 -20.74
C ALA A 332 11.70 5.06 -20.51
N GLY A 333 12.57 5.97 -20.04
CA GLY A 333 13.96 5.64 -19.70
C GLY A 333 14.10 4.90 -18.37
N LYS A 334 13.20 5.12 -17.41
CA LYS A 334 13.23 4.49 -16.07
C LYS A 334 12.64 3.07 -16.06
N ILE A 335 11.48 2.90 -16.70
CA ILE A 335 10.71 1.65 -16.65
C ILE A 335 10.81 0.91 -17.99
N GLY A 336 10.71 1.65 -19.10
CA GLY A 336 10.68 1.10 -20.45
C GLY A 336 9.62 1.79 -21.31
N SER A 337 9.74 1.63 -22.63
CA SER A 337 8.86 2.30 -23.59
C SER A 337 7.39 1.90 -23.45
N MET A 338 7.08 0.72 -22.91
CA MET A 338 5.71 0.28 -22.64
C MET A 338 5.00 1.09 -21.54
N ALA A 339 5.75 1.68 -20.61
CA ALA A 339 5.22 2.45 -19.48
C ALA A 339 5.12 3.94 -19.76
N ARG A 340 5.52 4.38 -20.97
CA ARG A 340 5.45 5.77 -21.38
C ARG A 340 3.98 6.24 -21.35
N PRO A 341 3.64 7.30 -20.58
CA PRO A 341 2.31 7.87 -20.59
C PRO A 341 1.91 8.30 -22.00
N ASP A 342 0.70 7.93 -22.39
CA ASP A 342 0.06 8.38 -23.63
C ASP A 342 -0.31 9.84 -23.51
N ASP A 343 -0.89 10.23 -22.37
CA ASP A 343 -1.31 11.60 -22.05
C ASP A 343 -0.78 12.03 -20.69
N ILE A 344 -0.41 13.31 -20.59
CA ILE A 344 -0.04 13.95 -19.33
C ILE A 344 -0.88 15.22 -19.21
N TYR A 345 -1.68 15.29 -18.15
CA TYR A 345 -2.52 16.42 -17.82
C TYR A 345 -1.93 17.14 -16.61
N PHE A 346 -1.77 18.46 -16.70
CA PHE A 346 -1.28 19.25 -15.59
C PHE A 346 -2.45 19.66 -14.69
N ALA A 347 -2.36 19.29 -13.42
CA ALA A 347 -3.36 19.58 -12.40
C ALA A 347 -2.75 20.49 -11.33
N ALA A 348 -3.46 21.56 -10.97
CA ALA A 348 -3.04 22.40 -9.84
C ALA A 348 -3.02 21.58 -8.53
N GLU A 349 -4.00 20.69 -8.35
CA GLU A 349 -4.06 19.75 -7.23
C GLU A 349 -4.73 18.44 -7.68
N LEU A 350 -4.37 17.32 -7.05
CA LEU A 350 -5.00 16.03 -7.26
C LEU A 350 -6.18 15.82 -6.30
N PRO A 351 -7.30 15.20 -6.73
CA PRO A 351 -8.46 15.00 -5.89
C PRO A 351 -8.13 14.01 -4.77
N LYS A 352 -8.11 14.51 -3.53
CA LYS A 352 -7.77 13.72 -2.34
C LYS A 352 -8.94 13.67 -1.36
N THR A 353 -9.05 12.56 -0.65
CA THR A 353 -9.87 12.48 0.56
C THR A 353 -9.27 13.36 1.67
N ARG A 354 -10.05 13.64 2.71
CA ARG A 354 -9.55 14.35 3.91
C ARG A 354 -8.37 13.66 4.60
N SER A 355 -8.15 12.36 4.36
CA SER A 355 -6.99 11.61 4.86
C SER A 355 -5.80 11.59 3.89
N GLY A 356 -5.84 12.39 2.81
CA GLY A 356 -4.75 12.51 1.83
C GLY A 356 -4.72 11.44 0.74
N LYS A 357 -5.63 10.44 0.77
CA LYS A 357 -5.69 9.40 -0.27
C LYS A 357 -6.22 9.98 -1.58
N ILE A 358 -5.46 9.81 -2.67
CA ILE A 358 -5.86 10.20 -4.03
C ILE A 358 -7.05 9.36 -4.51
N MET A 359 -8.08 10.03 -5.04
CA MET A 359 -9.30 9.40 -5.56
C MET A 359 -9.19 9.11 -7.06
N ARG A 360 -8.38 8.11 -7.43
CA ARG A 360 -8.12 7.71 -8.83
C ARG A 360 -9.36 7.39 -9.65
N ARG A 361 -10.44 6.92 -9.02
CA ARG A 361 -11.73 6.70 -9.69
C ARG A 361 -12.24 7.97 -10.38
N LEU A 362 -12.14 9.12 -9.72
CA LEU A 362 -12.62 10.40 -10.26
C LEU A 362 -11.73 10.89 -11.40
N LEU A 363 -10.41 10.68 -11.31
CA LEU A 363 -9.47 10.97 -12.39
C LEU A 363 -9.78 10.13 -13.64
N ARG A 364 -10.18 8.86 -13.45
CA ARG A 364 -10.62 7.99 -14.54
C ARG A 364 -11.94 8.44 -15.13
N ASP A 365 -12.90 8.83 -14.29
CA ASP A 365 -14.19 9.36 -14.76
C ASP A 365 -13.97 10.62 -15.61
N VAL A 366 -13.06 11.52 -15.21
CA VAL A 366 -12.66 12.70 -16.02
C VAL A 366 -12.01 12.28 -17.34
N ALA A 367 -11.01 11.39 -17.29
CA ALA A 367 -10.27 10.96 -18.49
C ALA A 367 -11.09 10.11 -19.48
N GLU A 368 -12.23 9.55 -19.03
CA GLU A 368 -13.15 8.77 -19.87
C GLU A 368 -14.47 9.52 -20.15
N GLY A 369 -14.57 10.81 -19.81
CA GLY A 369 -15.77 11.63 -20.06
C GLY A 369 -17.04 11.15 -19.32
N ARG A 370 -16.89 10.40 -18.21
CA ARG A 370 -18.00 9.81 -17.47
C ARG A 370 -18.63 10.78 -16.48
N ALA A 371 -19.88 10.51 -16.12
CA ALA A 371 -20.54 11.22 -15.03
C ALA A 371 -19.80 10.97 -13.70
N LEU A 372 -19.47 12.04 -12.99
CA LEU A 372 -18.80 11.95 -11.70
C LEU A 372 -19.72 11.27 -10.67
N GLY A 373 -19.19 10.24 -10.01
CA GLY A 373 -19.87 9.59 -8.88
C GLY A 373 -19.82 10.42 -7.59
N ASP A 374 -19.96 9.77 -6.44
CA ASP A 374 -19.93 10.46 -5.12
C ASP A 374 -18.59 11.19 -4.87
N THR A 375 -18.68 12.50 -4.59
CA THR A 375 -17.58 13.43 -4.30
C THR A 375 -17.57 13.93 -2.84
N THR A 376 -18.50 13.46 -1.99
CA THR A 376 -18.72 13.99 -0.62
C THR A 376 -17.53 13.80 0.33
N THR A 377 -16.62 12.87 0.01
CA THR A 377 -15.43 12.56 0.82
C THR A 377 -14.19 13.36 0.44
N LEU A 378 -14.25 14.19 -0.61
CA LEU A 378 -13.11 15.02 -1.04
C LEU A 378 -12.78 16.09 -0.01
N ALA A 379 -11.50 16.42 0.08
CA ALA A 379 -11.03 17.59 0.81
C ALA A 379 -11.50 18.88 0.11
N ASP A 380 -11.37 18.93 -1.21
CA ASP A 380 -11.90 19.98 -2.06
C ASP A 380 -12.61 19.39 -3.30
N PRO A 381 -13.96 19.46 -3.36
CA PRO A 381 -14.72 19.03 -4.52
C PRO A 381 -14.45 19.85 -5.79
N ALA A 382 -14.02 21.11 -5.68
CA ALA A 382 -13.82 22.01 -6.82
C ALA A 382 -12.70 21.52 -7.75
N VAL A 383 -11.72 20.81 -7.21
CA VAL A 383 -10.60 20.21 -7.97
C VAL A 383 -11.10 19.32 -9.12
N VAL A 384 -12.18 18.58 -8.90
CA VAL A 384 -12.70 17.65 -9.91
C VAL A 384 -13.43 18.38 -11.03
N GLU A 385 -14.19 19.43 -10.70
CA GLU A 385 -14.86 20.27 -11.70
C GLU A 385 -13.83 21.00 -12.56
N MET A 386 -12.76 21.54 -11.96
CA MET A 386 -11.66 22.16 -12.72
C MET A 386 -10.99 21.18 -13.68
N LEU A 387 -10.70 19.96 -13.22
CA LEU A 387 -10.13 18.92 -14.08
C LEU A 387 -11.08 18.55 -15.23
N LYS A 388 -12.38 18.55 -14.98
CA LYS A 388 -13.39 18.28 -16.01
C LYS A 388 -13.52 19.43 -17.01
N GLU A 389 -13.54 20.69 -16.57
CA GLU A 389 -13.55 21.85 -17.47
C GLU A 389 -12.29 21.88 -18.34
N GLN A 390 -11.15 21.46 -17.80
CA GLN A 390 -9.87 21.52 -18.49
C GLN A 390 -9.64 20.32 -19.43
N TYR A 391 -10.18 19.14 -19.12
CA TYR A 391 -9.83 17.88 -19.80
C TYR A 391 -11.02 16.95 -20.11
N GLY A 392 -12.24 17.28 -19.71
CA GLY A 392 -13.41 16.41 -19.81
C GLY A 392 -14.16 16.44 -21.15
N ASP A 393 -13.78 17.33 -22.07
CA ASP A 393 -14.48 17.60 -23.34
C ASP A 393 -13.60 17.33 -24.60
N GLU A 394 -12.56 16.49 -24.50
CA GLU A 394 -11.85 16.02 -25.70
C GLU A 394 -12.40 14.66 -26.18
N ASP A 395 -13.45 14.78 -27.02
CA ASP A 395 -14.10 13.81 -27.94
C ASP A 395 -14.55 12.42 -27.45
#